data_AF-A0A2A2M5Z9-F1
#
_entry.id   AF-A0A2A2M5Z9-F1
#
_cell.length_a   1.000
_cell.length_b   1.000
_cell.length_c   1.000
_cell.angle_alpha   90.00
_cell.angle_beta   90.00
_cell.angle_gamma   90.00
#
_symmetry.space_group_name_H-M   'P 1'
#
loop_
_entity.id
_entity.type
_entity.pdbx_description
1 polymer ?
#
loop_
_entity_poly.entity_id
_entity_poly.type
_entity_poly.pdbx_seq_one_letter_code
_entity_poly.pdbx_strand_id
1 'polypeptide(L)'
;MDAEYPLFILYTSGSTGKPKGVMHTSGGYLLWASLTHQIAFDYKPGQIFWCAADIGWVTGHTYILYGPLANRATTVMLSTGIRSTRCSPPLRRCAR
;
A
#
# COMPACT_ATOMS: atom_id res chain seq x y z
N MET A 1 -2.16 9.60 -20.67
CA MET A 1 -1.99 10.10 -19.29
C MET A 1 -0.52 10.38 -19.10
N ASP A 2 -0.16 11.49 -18.45
CA ASP A 2 1.24 11.87 -18.24
C ASP A 2 1.89 10.97 -17.17
N ALA A 3 3.18 10.69 -17.30
CA ALA A 3 3.96 9.93 -16.33
C ALA A 3 3.97 10.62 -14.96
N GLU A 4 3.97 11.95 -14.93
CA GLU A 4 3.99 12.74 -13.70
C GLU A 4 2.60 13.02 -13.12
N TYR A 5 1.55 12.40 -13.67
CA TYR A 5 0.21 12.54 -13.13
C TYR A 5 0.11 11.90 -11.73
N PRO A 6 -0.49 12.58 -10.72
CA PRO A 6 -0.63 12.06 -9.36
C PRO A 6 -1.40 10.74 -9.33
N LEU A 7 -0.80 9.74 -8.69
CA LEU A 7 -1.38 8.39 -8.57
C LEU A 7 -2.11 8.23 -7.22
N PHE A 8 -1.43 8.50 -6.10
CA PHE A 8 -2.03 8.47 -4.76
C PHE A 8 -1.27 9.36 -3.77
N ILE A 9 -1.93 9.66 -2.64
CA ILE A 9 -1.33 10.31 -1.48
C ILE A 9 -1.38 9.33 -0.31
N LEU A 10 -0.23 9.05 0.30
CA LEU A 10 -0.12 8.22 1.48
C LEU A 10 0.36 9.05 2.68
N TYR A 11 -0.41 9.02 3.76
CA TYR A 11 -0.05 9.72 4.98
C TYR A 11 0.93 8.91 5.83
N THR A 12 1.95 9.59 6.35
CA THR A 12 2.98 9.00 7.21
C THR A 12 3.14 9.83 8.49
N SER A 13 3.60 9.24 9.58
CA SER A 13 3.62 9.87 10.92
C SER A 13 4.43 11.18 10.99
N GLY A 14 5.53 11.29 10.25
CA GLY A 14 6.39 12.50 10.22
C GLY A 14 7.07 12.82 11.56
N SER A 15 8.18 13.56 11.53
CA SER A 15 8.93 13.94 12.75
C SER A 15 8.31 15.09 13.56
N THR A 16 7.41 15.86 12.95
CA THR A 16 6.85 17.12 13.50
C THR A 16 5.46 16.96 14.11
N GLY A 17 5.02 15.72 14.40
CA GLY A 17 3.74 15.40 15.04
C GLY A 17 2.48 15.50 14.16
N LYS A 18 2.53 16.24 13.04
CA LYS A 18 1.47 16.26 12.02
C LYS A 18 1.80 15.25 10.91
N PRO A 19 0.86 14.35 10.55
CA PRO A 19 1.07 13.43 9.44
C PRO A 19 1.36 14.15 8.12
N LYS A 20 2.34 13.66 7.37
CA LYS A 20 2.73 14.20 6.06
C LYS A 20 2.15 13.34 4.94
N GLY A 21 1.48 13.98 3.98
CA GLY A 21 0.97 13.32 2.78
C GLY A 21 2.06 13.23 1.73
N VAL A 22 2.57 12.03 1.47
CA VAL A 22 3.55 11.75 0.42
C VAL A 22 2.77 11.45 -0.86
N MET A 23 3.02 12.22 -1.92
CA MET A 23 2.43 12.01 -3.24
C MET A 23 3.38 11.18 -4.10
N HIS A 24 2.82 10.17 -4.77
CA HIS A 24 3.53 9.38 -5.78
C HIS A 24 2.94 9.65 -7.16
N THR A 25 3.79 9.79 -8.17
CA THR A 25 3.41 9.94 -9.57
C THR A 25 3.24 8.59 -10.26
N SER A 26 2.48 8.55 -11.34
CA SER A 26 2.04 7.29 -11.96
C SER A 26 3.17 6.50 -12.61
N GLY A 27 3.96 7.12 -13.50
CA GLY A 27 4.96 6.42 -14.30
C GLY A 27 6.12 5.86 -13.47
N GLY A 28 6.79 6.72 -12.71
CA GLY A 28 7.95 6.33 -11.90
C GLY A 28 7.59 5.31 -10.82
N TYR A 29 6.44 5.48 -10.14
CA TYR A 29 6.02 4.56 -9.08
C TYR A 29 5.68 3.18 -9.63
N LEU A 30 4.90 3.09 -10.72
CA LEU A 30 4.52 1.81 -11.31
C LEU A 30 5.74 1.05 -11.83
N LEU A 31 6.67 1.73 -12.51
CA LEU A 31 7.91 1.14 -13.00
C LEU A 31 8.75 0.58 -11.85
N TRP A 32 8.91 1.36 -10.78
CA TRP A 32 9.69 0.94 -9.63
C TRP A 32 9.05 -0.27 -8.94
N ALA A 33 7.73 -0.23 -8.70
CA ALA A 33 7.01 -1.32 -8.05
C ALA A 33 7.04 -2.63 -8.86
N SER A 34 6.88 -2.55 -10.20
CA SER A 34 6.95 -3.74 -11.06
C SER A 34 8.37 -4.32 -11.09
N LEU A 35 9.38 -3.44 -11.21
CA LEU A 35 10.78 -3.85 -11.28
C LEU A 35 11.21 -4.53 -9.98
N THR A 36 10.98 -3.90 -8.83
CA THR A 36 11.38 -4.46 -7.53
C THR A 36 10.61 -5.72 -7.20
N HIS A 37 9.32 -5.79 -7.52
CA HIS A 37 8.56 -7.03 -7.37
C HIS A 37 9.18 -8.19 -8.18
N GLN A 38 9.65 -7.93 -9.40
CA GLN A 38 10.29 -8.95 -10.22
C GLN A 38 11.67 -9.35 -9.70
N ILE A 39 12.56 -8.38 -9.44
CA ILE A 39 13.98 -8.66 -9.17
C ILE A 39 14.26 -8.97 -7.71
N ALA A 40 13.55 -8.35 -6.77
CA ALA A 40 13.82 -8.52 -5.34
C ALA A 40 13.16 -9.79 -4.77
N PHE A 41 12.00 -10.17 -5.32
CA PHE A 41 11.26 -11.37 -4.90
C PHE A 41 11.38 -12.53 -5.90
N ASP A 42 12.20 -12.38 -6.95
CA ASP A 42 12.38 -13.34 -8.04
C ASP A 42 11.06 -13.88 -8.62
N TYR A 43 10.06 -13.00 -8.78
CA TYR A 43 8.74 -13.39 -9.25
C TYR A 43 8.80 -14.04 -10.64
N LYS A 44 8.19 -15.22 -10.78
CA LYS A 44 7.98 -15.92 -12.05
C LYS A 44 6.50 -15.90 -12.46
N PRO A 45 6.19 -15.76 -13.76
CA PRO A 45 4.81 -15.75 -14.24
C PRO A 45 4.01 -16.96 -13.75
N GLY A 46 2.79 -16.72 -13.27
CA GLY A 46 1.87 -17.75 -12.76
C GLY A 46 2.02 -18.07 -11.26
N GLN A 47 3.02 -17.51 -10.57
CA GLN A 47 3.11 -17.66 -9.12
C GLN A 47 2.06 -16.84 -8.37
N ILE A 48 1.67 -17.33 -7.19
CA ILE A 48 0.85 -16.61 -6.23
C ILE A 48 1.78 -15.85 -5.31
N PHE A 49 1.66 -14.52 -5.30
CA PHE A 49 2.41 -13.64 -4.41
C PHE A 49 1.57 -13.30 -3.19
N TRP A 50 2.16 -13.41 -2.00
CA TRP A 50 1.51 -13.05 -0.76
C TRP A 50 2.37 -12.10 0.06
N CYS A 51 1.79 -10.95 0.41
CA CYS A 51 2.35 -10.00 1.36
C CYS A 51 1.36 -9.85 2.52
N ALA A 52 1.83 -10.07 3.75
CA ALA A 52 1.01 -9.96 4.97
C ALA A 52 0.86 -8.52 5.47
N ALA A 53 1.06 -7.52 4.61
CA ALA A 53 0.85 -6.11 4.94
C ALA A 53 -0.63 -5.72 4.81
N ASP A 54 -0.97 -4.53 5.30
CA ASP A 54 -2.26 -3.88 5.03
C ASP A 54 -2.09 -2.82 3.93
N ILE A 55 -3.15 -2.58 3.15
CA ILE A 55 -3.14 -1.58 2.07
C ILE A 55 -2.98 -0.15 2.60
N GLY A 56 -3.23 0.13 3.88
CA GLY A 56 -2.95 1.42 4.49
C GLY A 56 -1.45 1.74 4.65
N TRP A 57 -0.57 0.78 4.40
CA TRP A 57 0.89 0.97 4.40
C TRP A 57 1.46 1.01 2.98
N VAL A 58 2.65 1.61 2.84
CA VAL A 58 3.35 1.66 1.54
C VAL A 58 3.65 0.26 1.01
N THR A 59 3.97 -0.68 1.90
CA THR A 59 4.21 -2.08 1.54
C THR A 59 2.98 -2.72 0.89
N GLY A 60 1.77 -2.40 1.36
CA GLY A 60 0.53 -2.91 0.76
C GLY A 60 0.25 -2.29 -0.61
N HIS A 61 0.45 -0.97 -0.76
CA HIS A 61 0.35 -0.33 -2.08
C HIS A 61 1.30 -0.99 -3.08
N THR A 62 2.58 -1.10 -2.73
CA THR A 62 3.62 -1.58 -3.65
C THR A 62 3.51 -3.07 -3.92
N TYR A 63 3.33 -3.90 -2.88
CA TYR A 63 3.52 -5.35 -2.98
C TYR A 63 2.25 -6.18 -2.75
N ILE A 64 1.09 -5.58 -2.45
CA ILE A 64 -0.20 -6.28 -2.58
C ILE A 64 -0.86 -5.92 -3.90
N LEU A 65 -0.80 -4.65 -4.30
CA LEU A 65 -1.50 -4.14 -5.48
C LEU A 65 -0.55 -3.90 -6.67
N TYR A 66 0.20 -2.80 -6.67
CA TYR A 66 0.80 -2.26 -7.90
C TYR A 66 1.84 -3.18 -8.54
N GLY A 67 2.83 -3.66 -7.77
CA GLY A 67 3.90 -4.52 -8.29
C GLY A 67 3.40 -5.89 -8.79
N PRO A 68 2.66 -6.65 -7.97
CA PRO A 68 2.08 -7.94 -8.39
C PRO A 68 1.16 -7.80 -9.59
N LEU A 69 0.22 -6.85 -9.58
CA LEU A 69 -0.75 -6.69 -10.67
C LEU A 69 -0.09 -6.19 -11.96
N ALA A 70 0.91 -5.31 -11.88
CA ALA A 70 1.70 -4.90 -13.04
C ALA A 70 2.46 -6.08 -13.69
N ASN A 71 2.93 -7.03 -12.87
CA ASN A 71 3.61 -8.24 -13.33
C ASN A 71 2.65 -9.41 -13.64
N ARG A 72 1.33 -9.18 -13.62
CA ARG A 72 0.29 -10.21 -13.83
C ARG A 72 0.35 -11.38 -12.84
N ALA A 73 0.78 -11.09 -11.61
CA ALA A 73 0.74 -12.05 -10.52
C ALA A 73 -0.65 -12.17 -9.91
N THR A 74 -0.95 -13.35 -9.37
CA THR A 74 -2.09 -13.54 -8.47
C THR A 74 -1.67 -13.06 -7.08
N THR A 75 -2.37 -12.08 -6.53
CA THR A 75 -2.08 -11.51 -5.19
C THR A 75 -3.11 -11.97 -4.17
N VAL A 76 -2.69 -12.19 -2.93
CA VAL A 76 -3.58 -12.51 -1.81
C VAL A 76 -3.80 -11.27 -0.95
N MET A 77 -5.05 -10.79 -0.90
CA MET A 77 -5.47 -9.73 0.00
C MET A 77 -6.13 -10.31 1.24
N LEU A 78 -5.48 -10.19 2.39
CA LEU A 78 -6.02 -10.62 3.68
C LEU A 78 -6.59 -9.42 4.43
N SER A 79 -7.91 -9.36 4.60
CA SER A 79 -8.52 -8.40 5.50
C SER A 79 -8.55 -8.98 6.92
N THR A 80 -7.61 -8.58 7.78
CA THR A 80 -7.81 -8.72 9.22
C THR A 80 -8.92 -7.76 9.63
N GLY A 81 -9.95 -8.27 10.28
CA GLY A 81 -11.09 -7.47 10.77
C GLY A 81 -10.68 -6.51 11.88
N ILE A 82 -9.86 -5.51 11.59
CA ILE A 82 -9.70 -4.34 12.46
C ILE A 82 -11.00 -3.55 12.32
N ARG A 83 -11.94 -3.83 13.24
CA ARG A 83 -12.97 -2.84 13.56
C ARG A 83 -12.22 -1.58 13.96
N SER A 84 -12.27 -0.57 13.11
CA SER A 84 -11.92 0.79 13.50
C SER A 84 -12.67 1.08 14.79
N THR A 85 -11.98 1.08 15.92
CA THR A 85 -12.47 1.73 17.14
C THR A 85 -12.45 3.21 16.82
N ARG A 86 -13.52 3.66 16.15
CA ARG A 86 -13.80 5.08 15.95
C ARG A 86 -14.00 5.68 17.33
N CYS A 87 -12.91 6.13 17.95
CA CYS A 87 -12.96 7.07 19.04
C CYS A 87 -13.52 8.38 18.48
N SER A 88 -14.84 8.54 18.60
CA SER A 88 -15.54 9.78 18.29
C SER A 88 -15.52 10.64 19.56
N PRO A 89 -15.03 11.89 19.54
CA PRO A 89 -15.22 12.80 20.68
C PRO A 89 -16.73 13.05 20.91
N PRO A 90 -17.25 13.15 22.15
CA PRO A 90 -16.55 13.42 23.41
C PRO A 90 -16.59 12.26 24.45
N LEU A 91 -17.09 11.07 24.12
CA LEU A 91 -17.31 10.01 25.12
C LEU A 91 -16.21 8.94 25.10
N ARG A 92 -15.26 9.10 26.02
CA ARG A 92 -14.29 8.09 26.44
C ARG A 92 -15.01 6.87 27.02
N ARG A 93 -15.40 5.92 26.19
CA ARG A 93 -15.52 4.51 26.59
C ARG A 93 -14.96 3.65 25.46
N CYS A 94 -13.70 3.27 25.61
CA CYS A 94 -13.22 2.05 24.97
C CYS A 94 -14.07 0.90 25.55
N ALA A 95 -15.09 0.47 24.81
CA ALA A 95 -15.76 -0.78 25.10
C ALA A 95 -14.95 -1.89 24.44
N ARG A 96 -14.15 -2.55 25.30
CA ARG A 96 -13.43 -3.84 25.20
C ARG A 96 -13.02 -4.33 23.81
#